data_AF-A0A023G119-F1
#
_entry.id   AF-A0A023G119-F1
#
_cell.length_a   1.000
_cell.length_b   1.000
_cell.length_c   1.000
_cell.angle_alpha   90.00
_cell.angle_beta   90.00
_cell.angle_gamma   90.00
#
_symmetry.space_group_name_H-M   'P 1'
#
loop_
_entity.id
_entity.type
_entity.pdbx_description
1 polymer ?
#
loop_
_entity_poly.entity_id
_entity_poly.type
_entity_poly.pdbx_seq_one_letter_code
_entity_poly.pdbx_strand_id
1 'polypeptide(L)'
;MPGMAAAHAHHNEAQLSHVNEDGLILPRKLPNPCAESAERKSLHRELLFNQKIGKSVLGQKTELQKAMEKMKEEQRRKELEEEKVKGRTALEKRLEEQANKLKLHEESEVIKPDLPSSEESEFLRVHARVCSHTLPVDSKS
;
A
#
# COMPACT_ATOMS: atom_id res chain seq x y z
N MET A 1 22.29 39.76 -19.17
CA MET A 1 22.81 38.85 -20.21
C MET A 1 21.66 37.97 -20.70
N PRO A 2 20.93 38.36 -21.75
CA PRO A 2 19.85 37.55 -22.31
C PRO A 2 20.37 36.70 -23.48
N GLY A 3 20.14 35.39 -23.46
CA GLY A 3 20.39 34.55 -24.63
C GLY A 3 20.42 33.06 -24.32
N MET A 4 19.25 32.42 -24.24
CA MET A 4 19.14 30.96 -24.39
C MET A 4 17.77 30.60 -24.96
N ALA A 5 17.79 30.05 -26.17
CA ALA A 5 17.03 28.88 -26.64
C ALA A 5 16.74 29.04 -28.14
N ALA A 6 17.67 28.55 -28.96
CA ALA A 6 17.43 28.27 -30.36
C ALA A 6 16.30 27.22 -30.45
N ALA A 7 15.23 27.57 -31.16
CA ALA A 7 14.19 26.63 -31.53
C ALA A 7 14.80 25.53 -32.41
N HIS A 8 14.59 24.27 -32.02
CA HIS A 8 14.92 23.11 -32.82
C HIS A 8 14.03 23.07 -34.06
N ALA A 9 14.48 23.72 -35.13
CA ALA A 9 13.93 23.54 -36.47
C ALA A 9 14.40 22.18 -37.01
N HIS A 10 13.66 21.11 -36.71
CA HIS A 10 13.78 19.85 -37.45
C HIS A 10 13.19 20.04 -38.86
N HIS A 11 14.05 20.55 -39.74
CA HIS A 11 14.30 20.03 -41.08
C HIS A 11 13.15 19.22 -41.71
N ASN A 12 12.32 19.89 -42.50
CA ASN A 12 11.48 19.24 -43.51
C ASN A 12 12.10 19.50 -44.89
N GLU A 13 13.33 18.99 -45.09
CA GLU A 13 14.07 19.08 -46.36
C GLU A 13 13.67 18.01 -47.39
N ALA A 14 12.55 17.30 -47.18
CA ALA A 14 12.04 16.31 -48.13
C ALA A 14 11.07 16.90 -49.18
N GLN A 15 11.10 18.22 -49.40
CA GLN A 15 10.35 18.91 -50.47
C GLN A 15 11.22 19.35 -51.65
N LEU A 16 12.38 18.70 -51.87
CA LEU A 16 13.16 18.88 -53.08
C LEU A 16 12.71 17.91 -54.19
N SER A 17 11.99 18.48 -55.15
CA SER A 17 11.71 18.01 -56.53
C SER A 17 11.17 16.59 -56.69
N HIS A 18 9.83 16.45 -56.67
CA HIS A 18 9.15 15.30 -57.27
C HIS A 18 8.31 15.75 -58.46
N VAL A 19 8.99 16.28 -59.46
CA VAL A 19 8.40 16.76 -60.69
C VAL A 19 9.02 15.94 -61.82
N ASN A 20 8.20 15.31 -62.66
CA ASN A 20 8.68 14.60 -63.84
C ASN A 20 9.35 15.56 -64.82
N GLU A 21 10.06 15.04 -65.82
CA GLU A 21 10.67 15.85 -66.90
C GLU A 21 9.65 16.76 -67.60
N ASP A 22 8.36 16.37 -67.60
CA ASP A 22 7.22 17.15 -68.11
C ASP A 22 6.68 18.23 -67.14
N GLY A 23 7.32 18.46 -66.00
CA GLY A 23 6.83 19.44 -65.02
C GLY A 23 5.65 18.96 -64.16
N LEU A 24 5.27 17.67 -64.24
CA LEU A 24 4.11 17.12 -63.51
C LEU A 24 4.50 16.59 -62.12
N ILE A 25 3.75 16.99 -61.09
CA ILE A 25 3.93 16.48 -59.72
C ILE A 25 3.45 15.04 -59.65
N LEU A 26 4.30 14.13 -59.16
CA LEU A 26 3.93 12.74 -58.99
C LEU A 26 3.21 12.50 -57.66
N PRO A 27 2.11 11.70 -57.66
CA PRO A 27 1.43 11.32 -56.42
C PRO A 27 2.34 10.53 -55.49
N ARG A 28 2.42 10.95 -54.21
CA ARG A 28 3.14 10.22 -53.17
C ARG A 28 2.30 10.11 -51.90
N LYS A 29 2.47 8.99 -51.20
CA LYS A 29 1.94 8.83 -49.84
C LYS A 29 2.67 9.79 -48.89
N LEU A 30 1.90 10.57 -48.15
CA LEU A 30 2.46 11.44 -47.13
C LEU A 30 3.13 10.60 -46.04
N PRO A 31 4.30 11.05 -45.54
CA PRO A 31 4.96 10.41 -44.42
C PRO A 31 4.07 10.46 -43.17
N ASN A 32 3.98 9.34 -42.45
CA ASN A 32 3.21 9.29 -41.20
C ASN A 32 4.11 9.79 -40.05
N PRO A 33 3.83 10.98 -39.47
CA PRO A 33 4.68 11.56 -38.43
C PRO A 33 4.77 10.69 -37.17
N CYS A 34 3.73 9.87 -36.91
CA CYS A 34 3.73 8.95 -35.78
C CYS A 34 4.64 7.74 -36.03
N ALA A 35 4.73 7.29 -37.28
CA ALA A 35 5.59 6.19 -37.69
C ALA A 35 7.04 6.63 -37.90
N GLU A 36 7.29 7.92 -38.10
CA GLU A 36 8.65 8.45 -38.26
C GLU A 36 9.28 8.87 -36.94
N SER A 37 8.50 9.41 -36.00
CA SER A 37 8.99 9.80 -34.67
C SER A 37 9.46 8.59 -33.85
N ALA A 38 10.78 8.49 -33.61
CA ALA A 38 11.39 7.48 -32.76
C ALA A 38 10.94 7.62 -31.30
N GLU A 39 10.82 8.87 -30.82
CA GLU A 39 10.35 9.20 -29.48
C GLU A 39 8.94 8.67 -29.23
N ARG A 40 8.00 8.93 -30.15
CA ARG A 40 6.63 8.41 -30.05
C ARG A 40 6.59 6.90 -30.03
N LYS A 41 7.40 6.22 -30.87
CA LYS A 41 7.50 4.76 -30.86
C LYS A 41 8.04 4.23 -29.53
N SER A 42 8.97 4.94 -28.92
CA SER A 42 9.53 4.58 -27.61
C SER A 42 8.49 4.69 -26.51
N LEU A 43 7.80 5.83 -26.42
CA LEU A 43 6.67 6.04 -25.50
C LEU A 43 5.57 4.98 -25.72
N HIS A 44 5.30 4.70 -27.00
CA HIS A 44 4.62 3.51 -27.53
C HIS A 44 4.80 2.25 -26.67
N ARG A 45 6.03 1.75 -26.76
CA ARG A 45 6.46 0.49 -26.14
C ARG A 45 6.43 0.57 -24.62
N GLU A 46 6.83 1.70 -24.04
CA GLU A 46 6.84 1.87 -22.58
C GLU A 46 5.43 1.80 -22.00
N LEU A 47 4.46 2.49 -22.61
CA LEU A 47 3.07 2.44 -22.16
C LEU A 47 2.47 1.04 -22.26
N LEU A 48 2.73 0.33 -23.37
CA LEU A 48 2.29 -1.07 -23.53
C LEU A 48 2.95 -2.00 -22.50
N PHE A 49 4.23 -1.80 -22.22
CA PHE A 49 4.96 -2.57 -21.20
C PHE A 49 4.36 -2.34 -19.81
N ASN A 50 4.10 -1.09 -19.44
CA ASN A 50 3.47 -0.74 -18.17
C ASN A 50 2.07 -1.34 -18.03
N GLN A 51 1.27 -1.31 -19.11
CA GLN A 51 -0.04 -1.97 -19.15
C GLN A 51 0.09 -3.49 -18.95
N LYS A 52 1.04 -4.14 -19.63
CA LYS A 52 1.29 -5.59 -19.49
C LYS A 52 1.69 -5.97 -18.06
N ILE A 53 2.42 -5.12 -17.36
CA ILE A 53 2.82 -5.33 -15.96
C ILE A 53 1.72 -4.93 -14.98
N GLY A 54 0.68 -4.22 -15.44
CA GLY A 54 -0.38 -3.69 -14.58
C GLY A 54 0.02 -2.43 -13.80
N LYS A 55 1.09 -1.74 -14.21
CA LYS A 55 1.49 -0.45 -13.62
C LYS A 55 0.76 0.69 -14.31
N SER A 56 -0.27 1.23 -13.67
CA SER A 56 -0.99 2.41 -14.18
C SER A 56 -0.13 3.66 -13.98
N VAL A 57 0.60 4.12 -14.99
CA VAL A 57 1.37 5.39 -14.91
C VAL A 57 0.51 6.63 -15.12
N LEU A 58 -0.71 6.46 -15.65
CA LEU A 58 -1.68 7.52 -15.84
C LEU A 58 -2.51 7.70 -14.56
N GLY A 59 -2.72 8.95 -14.15
CA GLY A 59 -3.58 9.28 -13.01
C GLY A 59 -3.02 8.92 -11.63
N GLN A 60 -1.73 8.58 -11.51
CA GLN A 60 -1.11 8.41 -10.19
C GLN A 60 -0.91 9.76 -9.52
N LYS A 61 -1.11 9.79 -8.19
CA LYS A 61 -0.60 10.88 -7.37
C LYS A 61 0.91 10.99 -7.58
N THR A 62 1.41 12.22 -7.70
CA THR A 62 2.85 12.46 -7.79
C THR A 62 3.54 11.92 -6.55
N GLU A 63 4.84 11.60 -6.66
CA GLU A 63 5.63 11.16 -5.50
C GLU A 63 5.56 12.18 -4.35
N LEU A 64 5.55 13.48 -4.67
CA LEU A 64 5.36 14.55 -3.68
C LEU A 64 3.99 14.46 -2.98
N GLN A 65 2.91 14.24 -3.73
CA GLN A 65 1.57 14.09 -3.14
C GLN A 65 1.49 12.90 -2.21
N LYS A 66 2.07 11.75 -2.60
CA LYS A 66 2.15 10.56 -1.74
C LYS A 66 2.94 10.84 -0.46
N ALA A 67 4.07 11.54 -0.56
CA ALA A 67 4.89 11.91 0.60
C ALA A 67 4.14 12.85 1.56
N MET A 68 3.45 13.87 1.03
CA MET A 68 2.64 14.78 1.83
C MET A 68 1.48 14.07 2.53
N GLU A 69 0.80 13.14 1.85
CA GLU A 69 -0.28 12.35 2.43
C GLU A 69 0.23 11.46 3.57
N LYS A 70 1.36 10.77 3.35
CA LYS A 70 2.01 9.94 4.36
C LYS A 70 2.38 10.76 5.61
N MET A 71 2.94 11.96 5.44
CA MET A 71 3.28 12.85 6.55
C MET A 71 2.02 13.26 7.34
N LYS A 72 0.94 13.63 6.66
CA LYS A 72 -0.34 13.99 7.30
C LYS A 72 -0.97 12.81 8.04
N GLU A 73 -0.90 11.63 7.46
CA GLU A 73 -1.38 10.40 8.10
C GLU A 73 -0.57 10.07 9.36
N GLU A 74 0.76 10.18 9.29
CA GLU A 74 1.63 9.95 10.43
C GLU A 74 1.37 10.93 11.58
N GLN A 75 1.19 12.22 11.25
CA GLN A 75 0.82 13.23 12.23
C GLN A 75 -0.51 12.89 12.91
N ARG A 76 -1.56 12.57 12.13
CA ARG A 76 -2.87 12.19 12.67
C ARG A 76 -2.79 10.96 13.56
N ARG A 77 -2.01 9.96 13.15
CA ARG A 77 -1.81 8.74 13.94
C ARG A 77 -1.16 9.06 15.29
N LYS A 78 -0.15 9.93 15.29
CA LYS A 78 0.52 10.37 16.52
C LYS A 78 -0.44 11.14 17.44
N GLU A 79 -1.23 12.06 16.89
CA GLU A 79 -2.23 12.81 17.65
C GLU A 79 -3.27 11.88 18.30
N LEU A 80 -3.76 10.88 17.55
CA LEU A 80 -4.71 9.88 18.06
C LEU A 80 -4.09 9.01 19.18
N GLU A 81 -2.82 8.64 19.05
CA GLU A 81 -2.11 7.87 20.06
C GLU A 81 -1.87 8.70 21.33
N GLU A 82 -1.50 9.97 21.20
CA GLU A 82 -1.38 10.90 22.32
C GLU A 82 -2.72 11.13 23.03
N GLU A 83 -3.82 11.26 22.29
CA GLU A 83 -5.16 11.41 22.84
C GLU A 83 -5.59 10.15 23.60
N LYS A 84 -5.33 8.95 23.05
CA LYS A 84 -5.56 7.68 23.77
C LYS A 84 -4.74 7.60 25.04
N VAL A 85 -3.48 8.03 25.03
CA VAL A 85 -2.63 8.03 26.24
C VAL A 85 -3.14 9.01 27.28
N LYS A 86 -3.56 10.21 26.86
CA LYS A 86 -4.12 11.25 27.74
C LYS A 86 -5.49 10.89 28.30
N GLY A 87 -6.35 10.23 27.51
CA GLY A 87 -7.70 9.82 27.87
C GLY A 87 -7.78 8.56 28.72
N ARG A 88 -6.68 7.82 28.90
CA ARG A 88 -6.65 6.59 29.70
C ARG A 88 -6.91 6.87 31.17
N THR A 89 -7.99 6.28 31.67
CA THR A 89 -8.35 6.26 33.08
C THR A 89 -7.39 5.38 33.90
N ALA A 90 -7.34 5.60 35.21
CA ALA A 90 -6.51 4.79 36.11
C ALA A 90 -6.90 3.30 36.10
N LEU A 91 -8.18 2.99 35.89
CA LEU A 91 -8.68 1.63 35.79
C LEU A 91 -8.19 0.94 34.51
N GLU A 92 -8.28 1.62 33.36
CA GLU A 92 -7.81 1.08 32.08
C GLU A 92 -6.32 0.74 32.10
N LYS A 93 -5.50 1.58 32.74
CA LYS A 93 -4.06 1.30 32.91
C LYS A 93 -3.83 0.02 33.72
N ARG A 94 -4.56 -0.18 34.83
CA ARG A 94 -4.44 -1.40 35.63
C ARG A 94 -4.91 -2.65 34.88
N LEU A 95 -5.97 -2.52 34.08
CA LEU A 95 -6.45 -3.62 33.24
C LEU A 95 -5.41 -4.00 32.17
N GLU A 96 -4.78 -3.01 31.52
CA GLU A 96 -3.70 -3.23 30.55
C GLU A 96 -2.47 -3.88 31.19
N GLU A 97 -2.06 -3.42 32.37
CA GLU A 97 -0.98 -4.04 33.15
C GLU A 97 -1.29 -5.50 33.51
N GLN A 98 -2.52 -5.77 33.97
CA GLN A 98 -2.95 -7.13 34.32
C GLN A 98 -3.00 -8.04 33.10
N ALA A 99 -3.51 -7.55 31.97
CA ALA A 99 -3.51 -8.29 30.71
C ALA A 99 -2.08 -8.62 30.21
N ASN A 100 -1.15 -7.68 30.31
CA ASN A 100 0.25 -7.91 29.94
C ASN A 100 0.94 -8.93 30.85
N LYS A 101 0.67 -8.90 32.16
CA LYS A 101 1.16 -9.91 33.10
C LYS A 101 0.64 -11.31 32.76
N LEU A 102 -0.64 -11.45 32.41
CA LEU A 102 -1.22 -12.71 32.01
C LEU A 102 -0.59 -13.26 30.72
N LYS A 103 -0.42 -12.42 29.69
CA LYS A 103 0.24 -12.82 28.43
C LYS A 103 1.67 -13.33 28.65
N LEU A 104 2.46 -12.63 29.47
CA LEU A 104 3.82 -13.07 29.82
C LEU A 104 3.81 -14.42 30.55
N HIS A 105 2.83 -14.64 31.42
CA HIS A 105 2.69 -15.91 32.13
C HIS A 105 2.30 -17.04 31.17
N GLU A 106 1.34 -16.81 30.28
CA GLU A 106 0.94 -17.75 29.23
C GLU A 106 2.12 -18.13 28.31
N GLU A 107 2.89 -17.16 27.84
CA GLU A 107 4.09 -17.40 27.02
C GLU A 107 5.14 -18.22 27.78
N SER A 108 5.30 -17.99 29.10
CA SER A 108 6.23 -18.75 29.93
C SER A 108 5.79 -20.18 30.23
N GLU A 109 4.48 -20.43 30.29
CA GLU A 109 3.89 -21.76 30.47
C GLU A 109 4.01 -22.59 29.18
N VAL A 110 3.84 -21.97 28.00
CA VAL A 110 3.98 -22.63 26.70
C VAL A 110 5.42 -23.10 26.43
N ILE A 111 6.44 -22.46 27.03
CA ILE A 111 7.86 -22.82 26.87
C ILE A 111 8.27 -23.99 27.80
N LYS A 112 7.40 -24.48 28.69
CA LYS A 112 7.60 -25.72 29.44
C LYS A 112 6.80 -26.87 28.82
N PRO A 113 7.23 -27.47 27.69
CA PRO A 113 6.68 -28.76 27.29
C PRO A 113 7.25 -29.83 28.23
N ASP A 114 6.39 -30.79 28.58
CA ASP A 114 6.74 -32.06 29.26
C ASP A 114 7.06 -32.02 30.75
N LEU A 115 6.03 -31.73 31.57
CA LEU A 115 5.79 -32.57 32.75
C LEU A 115 4.38 -33.13 32.64
N PRO A 116 4.17 -34.46 32.75
CA PRO A 116 2.83 -35.01 32.77
C PRO A 116 2.14 -34.48 34.02
N SER A 117 1.23 -33.52 33.84
CA SER A 117 0.25 -33.10 34.84
C SER A 117 -0.73 -34.27 35.05
N SER A 118 -0.23 -35.34 35.67
CA SER A 118 -0.92 -36.61 35.83
C SER A 118 -2.04 -36.56 36.86
N GLU A 119 -2.27 -35.43 37.51
CA GLU A 119 -3.45 -35.25 38.34
C GLU A 119 -4.00 -33.86 38.05
N GLU A 120 -5.26 -33.81 37.59
CA GLU A 120 -6.05 -32.58 37.69
C GLU A 120 -5.82 -32.02 39.08
N SER A 121 -5.21 -30.82 39.15
CA SER A 121 -4.97 -30.10 40.41
C SER A 121 -6.20 -30.25 41.30
N GLU A 122 -6.03 -30.70 42.55
CA GLU A 122 -7.16 -30.94 43.48
C GLU A 122 -8.14 -29.76 43.51
N PHE A 123 -7.62 -28.56 43.31
CA PHE A 123 -8.39 -27.34 43.14
C PHE A 123 -9.41 -27.42 41.98
N LEU A 124 -9.00 -27.86 40.79
CA LEU A 124 -9.90 -28.03 39.63
C LEU A 124 -10.99 -29.07 39.93
N ARG A 125 -10.62 -30.18 40.58
CA ARG A 125 -11.55 -31.26 40.94
C ARG A 125 -12.57 -30.84 41.99
N VAL A 126 -12.13 -30.12 43.01
CA VAL A 126 -13.01 -29.54 44.04
C VAL A 126 -13.89 -28.43 43.43
N HIS A 127 -13.32 -27.55 42.61
CA HIS A 127 -14.05 -26.46 41.95
C HIS A 127 -15.12 -27.00 41.00
N ALA A 128 -14.83 -28.02 40.18
CA ALA A 128 -15.82 -28.67 39.33
C ALA A 128 -16.97 -29.28 40.17
N ARG A 129 -16.64 -29.90 41.30
CA ARG A 129 -17.64 -30.41 42.24
C ARG A 129 -18.46 -29.28 42.88
N VAL A 130 -17.87 -28.15 43.28
CA VAL A 130 -18.62 -27.04 43.88
C VAL A 130 -19.46 -26.30 42.85
N CYS A 131 -18.89 -25.97 41.68
CA CYS A 131 -19.60 -25.24 40.62
C CYS A 131 -20.72 -26.04 39.97
N SER A 132 -20.61 -27.38 39.89
CA SER A 132 -21.73 -28.24 39.49
C SER A 132 -22.90 -28.18 40.48
N HIS A 133 -22.63 -27.86 41.76
CA HIS A 133 -23.67 -27.72 42.79
C HIS A 133 -24.23 -26.30 42.90
N THR A 134 -23.53 -25.28 42.37
CA THR A 134 -23.94 -23.87 42.43
C THR A 134 -24.42 -23.32 41.10
N LEU A 135 -24.83 -24.16 40.14
CA LEU A 135 -25.56 -23.65 38.98
C LEU A 135 -26.81 -22.91 39.47
N PRO A 136 -27.00 -21.61 39.16
CA PRO A 136 -28.30 -21.02 39.21
C PRO A 136 -29.17 -21.79 38.23
N VAL A 137 -30.27 -22.34 38.73
CA VAL A 137 -31.32 -22.97 37.92
C VAL A 137 -32.11 -21.85 37.23
N ASP A 138 -31.46 -21.10 36.33
CA ASP A 138 -32.13 -20.15 35.44
C ASP A 138 -31.90 -20.59 34.00
N SER A 139 -32.42 -21.79 33.71
CA SER A 139 -32.68 -22.26 32.36
C SER A 139 -34.06 -22.90 32.36
N LYS A 140 -35.09 -22.07 32.53
CA LYS A 140 -36.46 -22.42 32.19
C LYS A 140 -37.22 -21.19 31.69
N SER A 141 -37.63 -21.29 30.43
CA SER A 141 -38.58 -20.47 29.64
C SER A 141 -37.93 -19.47 28.69
#